data_AF-A0A933FLW2-F1
#
_entry.id   AF-A0A933FLW2-F1
#
_cell.length_a   1.000
_cell.length_b   1.000
_cell.length_c   1.000
_cell.angle_alpha   90.00
_cell.angle_beta   90.00
_cell.angle_gamma   90.00
#
_symmetry.space_group_name_H-M   'P 1'
#
loop_
_entity.id
_entity.type
_entity.pdbx_description
1 polymer ?
#
loop_
_entity_poly.entity_id
_entity_poly.type
_entity_poly.pdbx_seq_one_letter_code
_entity_poly.pdbx_strand_id
1 'polypeptide(L)'
;MRTLLRLIGFLAGTAWLAMAPAALAETSVYANGGAYFTASGPSAYWRYDSGQGYCGQFGTWCSPANSQWTWSTSTYGGVNNAVWNVIPIDRYSRAYAFIPRRNATTRGAKYTVAYNWVSRRSSEIDQMRYYDQWVPLAFGDQLRRIHSVDLTDSTFEATATRVNFDEIKIEN
;
A
#
# COMPACT_ATOMS: atom_id res chain seq x y z
N MET A 1 -51.22 4.48 -68.15
CA MET A 1 -50.45 5.59 -67.52
C MET A 1 -50.92 5.69 -66.08
N ARG A 2 -50.15 5.56 -65.00
CA ARG A 2 -48.70 5.48 -64.75
C ARG A 2 -48.46 4.54 -63.56
N THR A 3 -47.43 3.72 -63.68
CA THR A 3 -46.70 2.98 -62.64
C THR A 3 -46.05 3.94 -61.65
N LEU A 4 -45.96 3.59 -60.36
CA LEU A 4 -44.92 3.99 -59.38
C LEU A 4 -45.28 3.37 -58.02
N LEU A 5 -44.39 2.97 -57.12
CA LEU A 5 -43.02 2.46 -57.10
C LEU A 5 -42.80 2.13 -55.61
N ARG A 6 -42.23 0.98 -55.29
CA ARG A 6 -41.88 0.62 -53.90
C ARG A 6 -40.85 1.61 -53.34
N LEU A 7 -41.00 2.05 -52.08
CA LEU A 7 -39.86 2.47 -51.25
C LEU A 7 -39.87 1.65 -49.96
N ILE A 8 -38.92 0.71 -49.87
CA ILE A 8 -38.50 0.07 -48.63
C ILE A 8 -37.48 1.02 -48.01
N GLY A 9 -37.87 1.71 -46.95
CA GLY A 9 -36.96 2.53 -46.16
C GLY A 9 -36.03 1.65 -45.34
N PHE A 10 -34.77 1.57 -45.77
CA PHE A 10 -33.66 1.02 -45.02
C PHE A 10 -33.37 1.96 -43.83
N LEU A 11 -33.76 1.58 -42.62
CA LEU A 11 -33.28 2.23 -41.39
C LEU A 11 -31.90 1.68 -41.07
N ALA A 12 -30.87 2.43 -41.46
CA ALA A 12 -29.51 2.22 -41.00
C ALA A 12 -29.42 2.58 -39.52
N GLY A 13 -29.47 1.56 -38.66
CA GLY A 13 -29.22 1.71 -37.23
C GLY A 13 -27.73 1.99 -37.00
N THR A 14 -27.40 3.23 -36.62
CA THR A 14 -26.08 3.56 -36.07
C THR A 14 -25.97 2.92 -34.69
N ALA A 15 -25.28 1.79 -34.60
CA ALA A 15 -24.85 1.23 -33.32
C ALA A 15 -23.79 2.15 -32.73
N TRP A 16 -24.19 3.01 -31.79
CA TRP A 16 -23.27 3.71 -30.91
C TRP A 16 -22.66 2.66 -29.97
N LEU A 17 -21.42 2.24 -30.27
CA LEU A 17 -20.58 1.51 -29.31
C LEU A 17 -20.27 2.48 -28.16
N ALA A 18 -21.12 2.49 -27.16
CA ALA A 18 -20.80 3.11 -25.87
C ALA A 18 -19.64 2.31 -25.28
N MET A 19 -18.42 2.85 -25.38
CA MET A 19 -17.33 2.37 -24.54
C MET A 19 -17.72 2.68 -23.11
N ALA A 20 -17.99 1.63 -22.33
CA ALA A 20 -18.19 1.76 -20.90
C ALA A 20 -16.95 2.46 -20.32
N PRO A 21 -17.11 3.48 -19.46
CA PRO A 21 -15.97 4.09 -18.81
C PRO A 21 -15.23 3.00 -18.02
N ALA A 22 -13.93 2.87 -18.25
CA ALA A 22 -13.07 2.05 -17.40
C ALA A 22 -13.27 2.54 -15.96
N ALA A 23 -13.63 1.63 -15.05
CA ALA A 23 -13.72 1.97 -13.64
C ALA A 23 -12.38 2.56 -13.19
N LEU A 24 -12.40 3.75 -12.60
CA LEU A 24 -11.20 4.35 -12.03
C LEU A 24 -10.68 3.41 -10.93
N ALA A 25 -9.39 3.12 -10.97
CA ALA A 25 -8.69 2.40 -9.91
C ALA A 25 -8.92 3.12 -8.58
N GLU A 26 -9.57 2.45 -7.63
CA GLU A 26 -9.77 2.96 -6.28
C GLU A 26 -8.45 2.86 -5.53
N THR A 27 -7.99 4.01 -5.04
CA THR A 27 -6.77 4.11 -4.24
C THR A 27 -7.13 4.44 -2.81
N SER A 28 -6.69 3.60 -1.87
CA SER A 28 -6.81 3.84 -0.43
C SER A 28 -5.42 3.93 0.20
N VAL A 29 -5.13 5.02 0.92
CA VAL A 29 -3.85 5.22 1.61
C VAL A 29 -4.05 5.24 3.12
N TYR A 30 -3.34 4.37 3.83
CA TYR A 30 -3.43 4.20 5.29
C TYR A 30 -2.18 4.78 5.95
N ALA A 31 -2.40 5.71 6.89
CA ALA A 31 -1.35 6.39 7.64
C ALA A 31 -0.60 5.46 8.59
N ASN A 32 0.62 5.86 8.95
CA ASN A 32 1.36 5.29 10.07
C ASN A 32 0.81 5.73 11.44
N GLY A 33 -0.51 5.83 11.58
CA GLY A 33 -1.22 6.21 12.79
C GLY A 33 -2.74 6.27 12.60
N GLY A 34 -3.47 6.55 13.69
CA GLY A 34 -4.93 6.56 13.68
C GLY A 34 -5.56 5.16 13.80
N ALA A 35 -6.85 5.05 13.47
CA ALA A 35 -7.67 3.88 13.79
C ALA A 35 -7.30 2.59 13.04
N TYR A 36 -6.58 2.71 11.92
CA TYR A 36 -6.19 1.59 11.07
C TYR A 36 -4.74 1.14 11.31
N PHE A 37 -4.03 1.74 12.26
CA PHE A 37 -2.63 1.47 12.51
C PHE A 37 -2.40 1.01 13.95
N THR A 38 -1.60 -0.04 14.11
CA THR A 38 -1.14 -0.52 15.40
C THR A 38 0.39 -0.64 15.40
N ALA A 39 1.04 0.07 16.32
CA ALA A 39 2.43 -0.14 16.67
C ALA A 39 2.53 -1.03 17.92
N SER A 40 3.43 -2.01 17.90
CA SER A 40 3.67 -2.95 19.00
C SER A 40 5.17 -3.17 19.23
N GLY A 41 5.53 -3.71 20.40
CA GLY A 41 6.93 -3.86 20.84
C GLY A 41 7.31 -2.86 21.93
N PRO A 42 8.57 -2.86 22.41
CA PRO A 42 9.03 -1.97 23.46
C PRO A 42 8.88 -0.50 23.07
N SER A 43 8.12 0.27 23.86
CA SER A 43 7.90 1.71 23.62
C SER A 43 9.20 2.52 23.58
N ALA A 44 10.20 2.11 24.37
CA ALA A 44 11.51 2.74 24.44
C ALA A 44 12.33 2.65 23.13
N TYR A 45 11.90 1.84 22.15
CA TYR A 45 12.60 1.66 20.86
C TYR A 45 11.98 2.47 19.73
N TRP A 46 10.71 2.86 19.86
CA TRP A 46 10.08 3.78 18.93
C TRP A 46 10.73 5.16 18.98
N ARG A 47 10.96 5.73 17.81
CA ARG A 47 11.49 7.07 17.62
C ARG A 47 10.58 7.82 16.67
N TYR A 48 10.45 9.11 16.93
CA TYR A 48 9.56 10.01 16.21
C TYR A 48 10.38 11.14 15.61
N ASP A 49 10.05 11.51 14.37
CA ASP A 49 10.69 12.60 13.63
C ASP A 49 9.62 13.34 12.82
N SER A 50 9.99 14.48 12.23
CA SER A 50 9.10 15.25 11.36
C SER A 50 9.80 15.74 10.09
N GLY A 51 9.00 16.17 9.11
CA GLY A 51 9.44 16.75 7.84
C GLY A 51 9.76 15.76 6.73
N GLN A 52 9.36 14.49 6.84
CA GLN A 52 9.54 13.45 5.81
C GLN A 52 8.41 12.43 5.85
N GLY A 53 8.08 11.86 4.68
CA GLY A 53 7.04 10.86 4.51
C GLY A 53 5.82 11.38 3.77
N TYR A 54 4.82 10.54 3.61
CA TYR A 54 3.56 10.89 2.95
C TYR A 54 2.48 11.13 4.01
N CYS A 55 1.33 11.72 3.69
CA CYS A 55 0.17 11.65 4.57
C CYS A 55 -1.00 11.13 3.76
N GLY A 56 -1.51 9.96 4.14
CA GLY A 56 -2.65 9.32 3.50
C GLY A 56 -4.00 9.93 3.86
N GLN A 57 -5.03 9.44 3.19
CA GLN A 57 -6.44 9.77 3.44
C GLN A 57 -6.94 9.21 4.79
N PHE A 58 -6.44 8.05 5.21
CA PHE A 58 -6.89 7.37 6.42
C PHE A 58 -5.89 7.53 7.58
N GLY A 59 -6.04 8.62 8.34
CA GLY A 59 -5.34 8.88 9.61
C GLY A 59 -5.17 10.37 9.91
N THR A 60 -5.25 10.77 11.18
CA THR A 60 -5.01 12.16 11.63
C THR A 60 -3.60 12.36 12.21
N TRP A 61 -2.92 11.26 12.52
CA TRP A 61 -1.55 11.20 12.99
C TRP A 61 -0.77 10.45 11.90
N CYS A 62 -0.12 11.19 11.03
CA CYS A 62 0.59 10.68 9.85
C CYS A 62 1.95 11.37 9.71
N SER A 63 2.82 10.81 8.89
CA SER A 63 3.91 11.57 8.29
C SER A 63 3.35 12.70 7.40
N PRO A 64 4.12 13.76 7.09
CA PRO A 64 5.46 14.04 7.57
C PRO A 64 5.51 14.63 8.97
N ALA A 65 4.37 14.88 9.63
CA ALA A 65 4.37 15.45 10.98
C ALA A 65 4.82 14.43 12.05
N ASN A 66 4.58 13.15 11.80
CA ASN A 66 4.77 12.09 12.78
C ASN A 66 5.43 10.83 12.18
N SER A 67 6.60 10.98 11.58
CA SER A 67 7.34 9.83 11.05
C SER A 67 7.82 8.94 12.18
N GLN A 68 7.63 7.62 12.03
CA GLN A 68 8.02 6.61 13.00
C GLN A 68 9.17 5.77 12.47
N TRP A 69 10.15 5.50 13.33
CA TRP A 69 11.24 4.59 12.99
C TRP A 69 11.77 3.86 14.22
N THR A 70 12.44 2.74 14.00
CA THR A 70 13.18 1.99 15.02
C THR A 70 14.56 1.60 14.49
N TRP A 71 15.43 1.10 15.36
CA TRP A 71 16.67 0.48 14.94
C TRP A 71 16.41 -0.98 14.54
N SER A 72 17.10 -1.45 13.50
CA SER A 72 17.12 -2.86 13.12
C SER A 72 17.57 -3.72 14.30
N THR A 73 16.87 -4.83 14.51
CA THR A 73 17.26 -5.88 15.46
C THR A 73 17.55 -7.19 14.75
N SER A 74 18.50 -7.95 15.29
CA SER A 74 18.84 -9.31 14.88
C SER A 74 18.31 -10.37 15.84
N THR A 75 17.65 -9.96 16.94
CA THR A 75 17.28 -10.84 18.04
C THR A 75 15.78 -10.99 18.20
N TYR A 76 15.35 -12.17 18.68
CA TYR A 76 13.98 -12.47 19.09
C TYR A 76 13.50 -11.68 20.32
N GLY A 77 14.38 -10.89 20.95
CA GLY A 77 14.07 -10.03 22.10
C GLY A 77 13.92 -8.58 21.66
N GLY A 78 12.74 -8.00 21.87
CA GLY A 78 12.50 -6.57 21.65
C GLY A 78 12.28 -6.16 20.20
N VAL A 79 11.53 -6.96 19.44
CA VAL A 79 11.07 -6.64 18.08
C VAL A 79 9.92 -5.64 18.14
N ASN A 80 9.97 -4.61 17.29
CA ASN A 80 8.86 -3.71 17.05
C ASN A 80 8.17 -4.06 15.73
N ASN A 81 6.85 -3.96 15.73
CA ASN A 81 6.04 -4.23 14.54
C ASN A 81 4.99 -3.15 14.36
N ALA A 82 4.76 -2.79 13.10
CA ALA A 82 3.63 -1.99 12.69
C ALA A 82 2.66 -2.83 11.86
N VAL A 83 1.36 -2.62 12.08
CA VAL A 83 0.29 -3.26 11.33
C VAL A 83 -0.67 -2.20 10.83
N TRP A 84 -0.88 -2.15 9.52
CA TRP A 84 -1.95 -1.41 8.87
C TRP A 84 -3.11 -2.35 8.59
N ASN A 85 -4.20 -2.21 9.35
CA ASN A 85 -5.45 -2.92 9.12
C ASN A 85 -6.22 -2.23 8.00
N VAL A 86 -6.39 -2.92 6.89
CA VAL A 86 -7.00 -2.40 5.67
C VAL A 86 -8.48 -2.76 5.69
N ILE A 87 -9.35 -1.85 5.27
CA ILE A 87 -10.76 -2.17 5.03
C ILE A 87 -10.79 -3.23 3.91
N PRO A 88 -11.25 -4.47 4.17
CA PRO A 88 -11.11 -5.53 3.19
C PRO A 88 -11.80 -5.19 1.86
N ILE A 89 -11.02 -5.19 0.79
CA ILE A 89 -11.52 -4.93 -0.57
C ILE A 89 -11.76 -6.28 -1.26
N ASP A 90 -13.01 -6.63 -1.57
CA ASP A 90 -13.32 -7.91 -2.28
C ASP A 90 -13.03 -7.85 -3.78
N ARG A 91 -11.81 -7.45 -4.12
CA ARG A 91 -11.26 -7.37 -5.49
C ARG A 91 -9.79 -7.77 -5.46
N TYR A 92 -9.21 -7.97 -6.64
CA TYR A 92 -7.76 -8.08 -6.77
C TYR A 92 -7.16 -6.69 -6.66
N SER A 93 -6.18 -6.53 -5.80
CA SER A 93 -5.53 -5.25 -5.53
C SER A 93 -4.03 -5.44 -5.36
N ARG A 94 -3.28 -4.36 -5.57
CA ARG A 94 -1.85 -4.29 -5.28
C ARG A 94 -1.63 -3.49 -4.01
N ALA A 95 -0.63 -3.89 -3.23
CA ALA A 95 -0.18 -3.15 -2.05
C ALA A 95 1.15 -2.47 -2.33
N TYR A 96 1.32 -1.28 -1.75
CA TYR A 96 2.53 -0.47 -1.84
C TYR A 96 2.88 0.08 -0.45
N ALA A 97 4.16 0.34 -0.22
CA ALA A 97 4.62 1.14 0.91
C ALA A 97 5.29 2.42 0.40
N PHE A 98 5.05 3.55 1.07
CA PHE A 98 5.85 4.74 0.86
C PHE A 98 7.13 4.61 1.70
N ILE A 99 8.27 4.92 1.10
CA ILE A 99 9.55 4.86 1.77
C ILE A 99 10.10 6.29 1.88
N PRO A 100 10.20 6.87 3.08
CA PRO A 100 10.72 8.21 3.26
C PRO A 100 12.26 8.25 3.14
N ARG A 101 12.82 9.41 2.81
CA ARG A 101 14.28 9.58 2.71
C ARG A 101 15.03 9.51 4.03
N ARG A 102 14.44 9.94 5.15
CA ARG A 102 15.12 9.94 6.47
C ARG A 102 14.71 8.73 7.31
N ASN A 103 15.69 8.22 8.05
CA ASN A 103 15.53 7.11 9.00
C ASN A 103 15.05 5.79 8.39
N ALA A 104 15.17 5.63 7.08
CA ALA A 104 14.81 4.43 6.31
C ALA A 104 16.08 3.86 5.65
N THR A 105 16.98 3.25 6.43
CA THR A 105 18.32 2.86 5.97
C THR A 105 18.52 1.35 5.85
N THR A 106 17.52 0.57 6.24
CA THR A 106 17.48 -0.88 6.06
C THR A 106 17.46 -1.28 4.59
N ARG A 107 18.21 -2.32 4.26
CA ARG A 107 18.16 -3.01 2.97
C ARG A 107 17.19 -4.20 2.99
N GLY A 108 16.76 -4.58 4.19
CA GLY A 108 16.03 -5.81 4.49
C GLY A 108 14.66 -5.58 5.12
N ALA A 109 13.96 -4.49 4.83
CA ALA A 109 12.65 -4.21 5.44
C ALA A 109 11.63 -5.29 5.03
N LYS A 110 11.23 -6.12 5.98
CA LYS A 110 10.35 -7.26 5.71
C LYS A 110 8.88 -6.87 5.87
N TYR A 111 8.23 -6.64 4.75
CA TYR A 111 6.77 -6.43 4.70
C TYR A 111 6.05 -7.77 4.52
N THR A 112 4.89 -7.92 5.13
CA THR A 112 3.99 -9.06 4.93
C THR A 112 2.59 -8.57 4.62
N VAL A 113 2.06 -8.94 3.46
CA VAL A 113 0.68 -8.65 3.06
C VAL A 113 -0.19 -9.86 3.40
N ALA A 114 -1.20 -9.66 4.23
CA ALA A 114 -2.19 -10.67 4.55
C ALA A 114 -3.43 -10.48 3.66
N TYR A 115 -3.88 -11.57 3.04
CA TYR A 115 -4.93 -11.58 2.04
C TYR A 115 -5.76 -12.87 2.12
N ASN A 116 -6.97 -12.84 1.57
CA ASN A 116 -7.88 -13.98 1.55
C ASN A 116 -8.00 -14.70 2.92
N TRP A 117 -8.15 -13.90 3.98
CA TRP A 117 -8.32 -14.29 5.39
C TRP A 117 -7.08 -14.90 6.08
N VAL A 118 -6.42 -15.87 5.46
CA VAL A 118 -5.32 -16.64 6.09
C VAL A 118 -4.03 -16.64 5.27
N SER A 119 -4.08 -16.21 4.01
CA SER A 119 -2.92 -16.24 3.13
C SER A 119 -2.00 -15.06 3.43
N ARG A 120 -0.69 -15.27 3.30
CA ARG A 120 0.33 -14.26 3.55
C ARG A 120 1.38 -14.27 2.45
N ARG A 121 1.84 -13.08 2.05
CA ARG A 121 2.91 -12.90 1.06
C ARG A 121 3.89 -11.87 1.60
N SER A 122 5.13 -12.30 1.82
CA SER A 122 6.19 -11.41 2.31
C SER A 122 7.10 -10.96 1.18
N SER A 123 7.59 -9.73 1.28
CA SER A 123 8.61 -9.16 0.40
C SER A 123 9.60 -8.34 1.22
N GLU A 124 10.85 -8.36 0.80
CA GLU A 124 11.92 -7.57 1.40
C GLU A 124 12.15 -6.31 0.56
N ILE A 125 12.19 -5.15 1.21
CA ILE A 125 12.32 -3.84 0.56
C ILE A 125 13.61 -3.16 1.05
N ASP A 126 14.41 -2.68 0.10
CA ASP A 126 15.57 -1.84 0.37
C ASP A 126 15.12 -0.38 0.55
N GLN A 127 14.87 0.01 1.80
CA GLN A 127 14.43 1.37 2.12
C GLN A 127 15.52 2.42 1.81
N MET A 128 16.80 2.03 1.89
CA MET A 128 17.91 2.91 1.55
C MET A 128 17.93 3.25 0.06
N ARG A 129 17.58 2.29 -0.80
CA ARG A 129 17.55 2.47 -2.26
C ARG A 129 16.29 3.18 -2.74
N TYR A 130 15.15 2.86 -2.14
CA TYR A 130 13.85 3.30 -2.66
C TYR A 130 13.26 4.50 -1.93
N TYR A 131 14.04 5.52 -1.57
CA TYR A 131 13.48 6.70 -0.90
C TYR A 131 12.55 7.55 -1.81
N ASP A 132 11.64 8.29 -1.17
CA ASP A 132 10.65 9.22 -1.73
C ASP A 132 9.75 8.63 -2.84
N GLN A 133 9.40 7.35 -2.73
CA GLN A 133 8.57 6.66 -3.71
C GLN A 133 7.66 5.60 -3.10
N TRP A 134 6.63 5.25 -3.87
CA TRP A 134 5.76 4.11 -3.60
C TRP A 134 6.39 2.84 -4.18
N VAL A 135 6.70 1.88 -3.31
CA VAL A 135 7.34 0.61 -3.68
C VAL A 135 6.31 -0.51 -3.63
N PRO A 136 6.16 -1.33 -4.69
CA PRO A 136 5.24 -2.46 -4.67
C PRO A 136 5.67 -3.50 -3.64
N LEU A 137 4.71 -3.91 -2.81
CA LEU A 137 4.86 -5.02 -1.86
C LEU A 137 4.46 -6.33 -2.52
N ALA A 138 4.79 -7.46 -1.86
CA ALA A 138 4.44 -8.79 -2.36
C ALA A 138 4.88 -9.00 -3.82
N PHE A 139 6.05 -8.46 -4.19
CA PHE A 139 6.59 -8.50 -5.57
C PHE A 139 5.68 -7.86 -6.64
N GLY A 140 4.72 -7.01 -6.24
CA GLY A 140 3.74 -6.41 -7.14
C GLY A 140 2.56 -7.32 -7.51
N ASP A 141 2.43 -8.47 -6.83
CA ASP A 141 1.35 -9.43 -7.04
C ASP A 141 -0.02 -8.76 -6.84
N GLN A 142 -0.98 -9.13 -7.69
CA GLN A 142 -2.39 -8.81 -7.46
C GLN A 142 -2.98 -9.83 -6.49
N LEU A 143 -3.36 -9.38 -5.31
CA LEU A 143 -3.87 -10.21 -4.21
C LEU A 143 -5.35 -9.90 -3.97
N ARG A 144 -6.15 -10.95 -3.74
CA ARG A 144 -7.58 -10.81 -3.47
C ARG A 144 -7.83 -10.58 -1.98
N ARG A 145 -8.70 -9.61 -1.62
CA ARG A 145 -9.09 -9.35 -0.21
C ARG A 145 -7.89 -9.10 0.69
N ILE A 146 -7.05 -8.13 0.33
CA ILE A 146 -6.01 -7.63 1.25
C ILE A 146 -6.71 -7.06 2.49
N HIS A 147 -6.25 -7.49 3.67
CA HIS A 147 -6.84 -7.06 4.95
C HIS A 147 -5.82 -6.55 5.96
N SER A 148 -4.53 -6.85 5.79
CA SER A 148 -3.48 -6.14 6.54
C SER A 148 -2.15 -6.11 5.80
N VAL A 149 -1.33 -5.13 6.17
CA VAL A 149 0.10 -5.09 5.85
C VAL A 149 0.85 -4.98 7.18
N ASP A 150 1.85 -5.84 7.36
CA ASP A 150 2.72 -5.87 8.54
C ASP A 150 4.14 -5.44 8.13
N LEU A 151 4.82 -4.66 8.96
CA LEU A 151 6.27 -4.39 8.86
C LEU A 151 6.93 -4.67 10.21
N THR A 152 8.07 -5.36 10.17
CA THR A 152 8.90 -5.66 11.35
C THR A 152 10.25 -4.96 11.24
N ASP A 153 10.84 -4.61 12.37
CA ASP A 153 12.23 -4.14 12.44
C ASP A 153 13.27 -5.26 12.59
N SER A 154 12.84 -6.51 12.59
CA SER A 154 13.73 -7.68 12.60
C SER A 154 14.31 -7.93 11.21
N THR A 155 15.29 -7.12 10.80
CA THR A 155 15.92 -7.22 9.46
C THR A 155 17.25 -7.99 9.46
N PHE A 156 17.75 -8.40 10.63
CA PHE A 156 19.04 -9.08 10.80
C PHE A 156 20.25 -8.26 10.31
N GLU A 157 20.07 -6.95 10.15
CA GLU A 157 21.15 -6.03 9.80
C GLU A 157 21.85 -5.50 11.07
N ALA A 158 22.99 -4.82 10.88
CA ALA A 158 23.73 -4.20 11.97
C ALA A 158 22.87 -3.20 12.77
N THR A 159 23.20 -3.01 14.05
CA THR A 159 22.42 -2.20 15.01
C THR A 159 22.31 -0.71 14.68
N ALA A 160 23.09 -0.20 13.72
CA ALA A 160 23.02 1.19 13.25
C ALA A 160 22.08 1.39 12.04
N THR A 161 21.42 0.32 11.59
CA THR A 161 20.43 0.38 10.51
C THR A 161 19.07 0.78 11.08
N ARG A 162 18.31 1.60 10.35
CA ARG A 162 17.00 2.12 10.78
C ARG A 162 15.91 1.60 9.86
N VAL A 163 14.78 1.24 10.45
CA VAL A 163 13.56 0.83 9.75
C VAL A 163 12.53 1.93 9.93
N ASN A 164 12.06 2.53 8.84
CA ASN A 164 11.01 3.54 8.89
C ASN A 164 9.64 2.90 8.62
N PHE A 165 8.65 3.35 9.36
CA PHE A 165 7.25 2.91 9.29
C PHE A 165 6.41 4.09 8.78
N ASP A 166 6.05 4.01 7.51
CA ASP A 166 5.31 5.07 6.82
C ASP A 166 4.05 4.52 6.12
N GLU A 167 3.38 5.33 5.31
CA GLU A 167 2.09 4.97 4.71
C GLU A 167 2.15 3.73 3.83
N ILE A 168 1.03 3.01 3.78
CA ILE A 168 0.77 1.99 2.77
C ILE A 168 -0.39 2.41 1.87
N LYS A 169 -0.36 1.97 0.62
CA LYS A 169 -1.42 2.21 -0.36
C LYS A 169 -1.94 0.88 -0.91
N ILE A 170 -3.25 0.77 -1.05
CA ILE A 170 -3.94 -0.31 -1.75
C ILE A 170 -4.61 0.27 -3.00
N GLU A 171 -4.37 -0.36 -4.15
CA GLU A 171 -4.85 0.09 -5.47
C GLU A 171 -5.50 -1.09 -6.20
N ASN A 172 -6.70 -0.91 -6.75
CA ASN A 172 -7.50 -1.95 -7.41
C ASN A 172 -7.77 -1.72 -8.89
#